data_AF-A0A7S7M0R0-F1
#
_entry.id   AF-A0A7S7M0R0-F1
#
_cell.length_a   1.000
_cell.length_b   1.000
_cell.length_c   1.000
_cell.angle_alpha   90.00
_cell.angle_beta   90.00
_cell.angle_gamma   90.00
#
_symmetry.space_group_name_H-M   'P 1'
#
loop_
_entity.id
_entity.type
_entity.pdbx_description
1 polymer ?
#
loop_
_entity_poly.entity_id
_entity_poly.type
_entity_poly.pdbx_seq_one_letter_code
_entity_poly.pdbx_strand_id
1 'polypeptide(L)'
;MGKSQALIKIKPKKYKDGEVVKVSFMVMHPMETGLRKDKKTKQVIPALYINDVKFEYNGKVITTMKVWETLSVNPVFTTYMKINGSGELKVTYTDSSGEVNEKSTKIKPKG
;
A
#
# COMPACT_ATOMS: atom_id res chain seq x y z
N MET A 1 19.11 6.82 -0.07
CA MET A 1 17.90 6.28 -0.75
C MET A 1 17.52 4.99 -0.04
N GLY A 2 16.70 5.09 1.01
CA GLY A 2 16.20 3.91 1.73
C GLY A 2 15.12 3.28 0.89
N LYS A 3 15.30 2.00 0.53
CA LYS A 3 14.31 1.20 -0.19
C LYS A 3 12.92 1.44 0.41
N SER A 4 11.96 1.85 -0.40
CA SER A 4 10.54 1.93 -0.04
C SER A 4 10.07 0.52 0.36
N GLN A 5 10.19 0.20 1.65
CA GLN A 5 9.80 -1.11 2.16
C GLN A 5 8.28 -1.15 2.32
N ALA A 6 7.63 -1.89 1.43
CA ALA A 6 6.21 -2.19 1.52
C ALA A 6 5.97 -3.55 2.23
N LEU A 7 5.00 -3.57 3.15
CA LEU A 7 4.64 -4.71 3.99
C LEU A 7 3.15 -5.00 3.83
N ILE A 8 2.81 -6.24 3.46
CA ILE A 8 1.44 -6.74 3.43
C ILE A 8 1.22 -7.63 4.67
N LYS A 9 0.24 -7.30 5.48
CA LYS A 9 -0.21 -8.07 6.64
C LYS A 9 -1.64 -8.54 6.41
N ILE A 10 -1.86 -9.85 6.52
CA ILE A 10 -3.19 -10.45 6.39
C ILE A 10 -3.62 -10.95 7.77
N LYS A 11 -4.84 -10.59 8.19
CA LYS A 11 -5.45 -11.05 9.44
C LYS A 11 -6.87 -11.56 9.16
N PRO A 12 -7.29 -12.68 9.75
CA PRO A 12 -6.50 -13.61 10.57
C PRO A 12 -5.37 -14.31 9.78
N LYS A 13 -4.35 -14.86 10.45
CA LYS A 13 -3.26 -15.61 9.77
C LYS A 13 -3.74 -16.95 9.19
N LYS A 14 -4.86 -17.46 9.72
CA LYS A 14 -5.54 -18.67 9.27
C LYS A 14 -6.92 -18.24 8.81
N TYR A 15 -7.25 -18.53 7.55
CA TYR A 15 -8.52 -18.20 6.93
C TYR A 15 -8.92 -19.36 6.02
N LYS A 16 -10.22 -19.62 5.90
CA LYS A 16 -10.78 -20.62 5.00
C LYS A 16 -11.19 -20.00 3.68
N ASP A 17 -11.45 -20.87 2.70
CA ASP A 17 -12.08 -20.43 1.47
C ASP A 17 -13.49 -19.86 1.76
N GLY A 18 -13.80 -18.71 1.17
CA GLY A 18 -15.04 -17.97 1.39
C GLY A 18 -15.03 -17.03 2.60
N GLU A 19 -13.97 -16.97 3.41
CA GLU A 19 -13.90 -16.05 4.54
C GLU A 19 -13.42 -14.64 4.14
N VAL A 20 -13.90 -13.62 4.86
CA VAL A 20 -13.43 -12.24 4.71
C VAL A 20 -12.19 -12.04 5.57
N VAL A 21 -11.09 -11.64 4.93
CA VAL A 21 -9.83 -11.31 5.60
C VAL A 21 -9.57 -9.82 5.54
N LYS A 22 -8.91 -9.32 6.59
CA LYS A 22 -8.37 -7.97 6.67
C LYS A 22 -6.97 -7.97 6.06
N VAL A 23 -6.80 -7.21 4.99
CA VAL A 23 -5.53 -6.96 4.34
C VAL A 23 -5.06 -5.56 4.71
N SER A 24 -3.94 -5.47 5.40
CA SER A 24 -3.28 -4.21 5.74
C SER A 24 -1.98 -4.08 4.98
N PHE A 25 -1.88 -3.05 4.17
CA PHE A 25 -0.70 -2.68 3.39
C PHE A 25 -0.05 -1.44 3.99
N MET A 26 1.18 -1.58 4.46
CA MET A 26 1.98 -0.50 5.04
C MET A 26 3.11 -0.19 4.09
N VAL A 27 3.26 1.07 3.71
CA VAL A 27 4.38 1.53 2.87
C VAL A 27 5.26 2.44 3.71
N MET A 28 6.56 2.13 3.81
CA MET A 28 7.53 3.08 4.37
C MET A 28 7.77 4.20 3.37
N HIS A 29 7.11 5.34 3.59
CA HIS A 29 7.15 6.49 2.71
C HIS A 29 7.13 7.79 3.52
N PRO A 30 7.95 8.80 3.17
CA PRO A 30 8.06 10.05 3.94
C PRO A 30 6.80 10.92 3.87
N MET A 31 5.97 10.78 2.82
CA MET A 31 4.73 11.56 2.63
C MET A 31 4.95 13.06 2.84
N GLU A 32 5.92 13.63 2.10
CA GLU A 32 6.20 15.05 2.15
C GLU A 32 5.12 15.83 1.40
N THR A 33 4.49 16.78 2.10
CA THR A 33 3.36 17.58 1.59
C THR A 33 3.76 18.66 0.60
N GLY A 34 5.05 18.95 0.46
CA GLY A 34 5.50 20.11 -0.31
C GLY A 34 5.43 21.44 0.46
N LEU A 35 4.92 21.44 1.69
CA LEU A 35 4.73 22.66 2.50
C LEU A 35 5.85 22.89 3.52
N ARG A 36 6.66 21.86 3.76
CA ARG A 36 7.76 21.90 4.74
C ARG A 36 8.98 22.56 4.12
N LYS A 37 9.56 23.52 4.83
CA LYS A 37 10.87 24.10 4.48
C LYS A 37 11.96 23.35 5.22
N ASP A 38 13.03 23.02 4.53
CA ASP A 38 14.23 22.46 5.15
C ASP A 38 14.85 23.52 6.06
N LYS A 39 15.15 23.14 7.31
CA LYS A 39 15.68 24.07 8.33
C LYS A 39 17.10 24.57 8.00
N LYS A 40 17.88 23.82 7.23
CA LYS A 40 19.27 24.15 6.87
C LYS A 40 19.32 24.95 5.57
N THR A 41 18.58 24.52 4.53
CA THR A 41 18.66 25.16 3.20
C THR A 41 17.60 26.26 3.00
N LYS A 42 16.61 26.35 3.90
CA LYS A 42 15.42 27.22 3.78
C LYS A 42 14.58 27.01 2.52
N GLN A 43 14.91 26.00 1.71
CA GLN A 43 14.18 25.65 0.49
C GLN A 43 12.95 24.82 0.83
N VAL A 44 11.94 24.90 -0.04
CA VAL A 44 10.73 24.08 0.05
C VAL A 44 11.08 22.66 -0.37
N ILE A 45 10.77 21.68 0.48
CA ILE A 45 10.93 20.26 0.14
C ILE A 45 9.87 19.92 -0.90
N PRO A 46 10.21 19.34 -2.06
CA PRO A 46 9.23 18.95 -3.07
C PRO A 46 8.19 17.98 -2.51
N ALA A 47 6.95 18.07 -2.98
CA ALA A 47 5.90 17.14 -2.59
C ALA A 47 6.25 15.72 -3.06
N LEU A 48 6.32 14.77 -2.13
CA LEU A 48 6.57 13.37 -2.39
C LEU A 48 5.61 12.54 -1.56
N TYR A 49 4.52 12.10 -2.18
CA TYR A 49 3.46 11.33 -1.54
C TYR A 49 2.94 10.23 -2.46
N ILE A 50 2.31 9.22 -1.87
CA ILE A 50 1.63 8.14 -2.62
C ILE A 50 0.29 8.66 -3.10
N ASN A 51 0.04 8.64 -4.41
CA ASN A 51 -1.19 9.16 -5.02
C ASN A 51 -2.21 8.06 -5.34
N ASP A 52 -1.76 6.86 -5.70
CA ASP A 52 -2.62 5.76 -6.10
C ASP A 52 -2.12 4.44 -5.51
N VAL A 53 -3.03 3.66 -4.91
CA VAL A 53 -2.76 2.30 -4.41
C VAL A 53 -3.82 1.35 -4.96
N LYS A 54 -3.40 0.36 -5.72
CA LYS A 54 -4.26 -0.62 -6.37
C LYS A 54 -4.03 -1.99 -5.77
N PHE A 55 -5.09 -2.65 -5.33
CA PHE A 55 -5.08 -4.01 -4.81
C PHE A 55 -5.70 -4.95 -5.84
N GLU A 56 -4.95 -5.96 -6.25
CA GLU A 56 -5.35 -6.98 -7.21
C GLU A 56 -5.20 -8.36 -6.60
N TYR A 57 -6.17 -9.24 -6.82
CA TYR A 57 -6.12 -10.62 -6.37
C TYR A 57 -6.55 -11.54 -7.48
N ASN A 58 -5.70 -12.51 -7.81
CA ASN A 58 -5.89 -13.42 -8.94
C ASN A 58 -6.20 -12.67 -10.25
N GLY A 59 -5.53 -11.53 -10.48
CA GLY A 59 -5.72 -10.68 -11.65
C GLY A 59 -7.00 -9.82 -11.64
N LYS A 60 -7.82 -9.91 -10.59
CA LYS A 60 -9.00 -9.05 -10.41
C LYS A 60 -8.70 -7.89 -9.48
N VAL A 61 -9.01 -6.68 -9.91
CA VAL A 61 -8.91 -5.48 -9.06
C VAL A 61 -9.94 -5.59 -7.95
N ILE A 62 -9.48 -5.68 -6.71
CA ILE A 62 -10.34 -5.68 -5.53
C ILE A 62 -10.74 -4.25 -5.20
N THR A 63 -9.74 -3.37 -5.10
CA THR A 63 -9.96 -1.98 -4.71
C THR A 63 -8.83 -1.12 -5.24
N THR A 64 -9.16 0.14 -5.51
CA THR A 64 -8.19 1.19 -5.84
C THR A 64 -8.44 2.34 -4.88
N MET A 65 -7.40 2.75 -4.17
CA MET A 65 -7.42 3.83 -3.20
C MET A 65 -6.62 4.98 -3.77
N LYS A 66 -7.31 6.08 -4.05
CA LYS A 66 -6.67 7.35 -4.38
C LYS A 66 -6.34 8.08 -3.10
N VAL A 67 -5.13 8.59 -3.03
CA VAL A 67 -4.59 9.23 -1.84
C VAL A 67 -3.95 10.55 -2.17
N TRP A 68 -3.86 11.38 -1.14
CA TRP A 68 -3.48 12.76 -1.25
C TRP A 68 -2.32 13.05 -0.29
N GLU A 69 -1.69 14.19 -0.48
CA GLU A 69 -0.51 14.66 0.21
C GLU A 69 -0.68 14.78 1.73
N THR A 70 -1.92 14.84 2.24
CA THR A 70 -2.26 15.06 3.65
C THR A 70 -2.16 13.81 4.54
N LEU A 71 -1.73 12.69 4.00
CA LEU A 71 -1.53 11.47 4.77
C LEU A 71 -0.28 11.50 5.66
N SER A 72 -0.36 10.78 6.78
CA SER A 72 0.78 10.64 7.70
C SER A 72 1.92 9.82 7.09
N VAL A 73 3.13 10.08 7.59
CA VAL A 73 4.34 9.29 7.32
C VAL A 73 4.06 7.81 7.55
N ASN A 74 4.58 6.96 6.67
CA ASN A 74 4.38 5.51 6.68
C ASN A 74 2.89 5.08 6.62
N PRO A 75 2.16 5.43 5.55
CA PRO A 75 0.73 5.21 5.47
C PRO A 75 0.38 3.71 5.52
N VAL A 76 -0.71 3.41 6.24
CA VAL A 76 -1.26 2.05 6.35
C VAL A 76 -2.65 2.01 5.74
N PHE A 77 -2.76 1.32 4.63
CA PHE A 77 -4.00 1.06 3.92
C PHE A 77 -4.59 -0.24 4.42
N THR A 78 -5.85 -0.23 4.81
CA THR A 78 -6.55 -1.42 5.27
C THR A 78 -7.78 -1.63 4.43
N THR A 79 -7.88 -2.81 3.83
CA THR A 79 -9.05 -3.25 3.07
C THR A 79 -9.51 -4.62 3.55
N TYR A 80 -10.76 -4.94 3.27
CA TYR A 80 -11.36 -6.23 3.54
C TYR A 80 -11.67 -6.90 2.21
N MET A 81 -11.26 -8.16 2.05
CA MET A 81 -11.55 -8.92 0.85
C MET A 81 -11.98 -10.33 1.22
N LYS A 82 -12.87 -10.90 0.41
CA LYS A 82 -13.24 -12.30 0.51
C LYS A 82 -12.20 -13.15 -0.20
N ILE A 83 -11.65 -14.15 0.48
CA ILE A 83 -10.73 -15.11 -0.13
C ILE A 83 -11.56 -16.15 -0.87
N ASN A 84 -11.31 -16.30 -2.18
CA ASN A 84 -11.96 -17.29 -3.03
C ASN A 84 -10.87 -18.19 -3.62
N GLY A 85 -10.32 -19.07 -2.79
CA GLY A 85 -9.25 -20.01 -3.12
C GLY A 85 -7.82 -19.50 -2.88
N SER A 86 -6.85 -20.34 -3.23
CA SER A 86 -5.44 -19.94 -3.23
C SER A 86 -5.18 -18.95 -4.35
N GLY A 87 -4.28 -18.00 -4.10
CA GLY A 87 -4.01 -16.96 -5.08
C GLY A 87 -2.82 -16.09 -4.75
N GLU A 88 -2.65 -15.05 -5.55
CA GLU A 88 -1.67 -14.00 -5.31
C GLU A 88 -2.38 -12.67 -5.16
N LEU A 89 -2.09 -11.98 -4.05
CA LEU A 89 -2.49 -10.61 -3.82
C LEU A 89 -1.33 -9.71 -4.22
N LYS A 90 -1.53 -8.90 -5.24
CA LYS A 90 -0.61 -7.89 -5.72
C LYS A 90 -1.13 -6.52 -5.32
N VAL A 91 -0.23 -5.70 -4.77
CA VAL A 91 -0.50 -4.32 -4.42
C VAL A 91 0.46 -3.45 -5.19
N THR A 92 -0.08 -2.56 -6.01
CA THR A 92 0.69 -1.63 -6.83
C THR A 92 0.44 -0.23 -6.30
N TYR A 93 1.48 0.53 -6.01
CA TYR A 93 1.36 1.91 -5.55
C TYR A 93 2.23 2.83 -6.39
N THR A 94 1.69 4.00 -6.67
CA THR A 94 2.38 5.05 -7.44
C THR A 94 2.62 6.23 -6.52
N ASP A 95 3.76 6.88 -6.68
CA ASP A 95 4.04 8.14 -6.00
C ASP A 95 3.87 9.35 -6.92
N SER A 96 3.87 10.54 -6.33
CA SER A 96 3.76 11.81 -7.03
C SER A 96 4.95 12.13 -7.94
N SER A 97 6.06 11.39 -7.82
CA SER A 97 7.22 11.50 -8.71
C SER A 97 7.09 10.64 -9.96
N GLY A 98 6.07 9.77 -10.01
CA GLY A 98 5.84 8.80 -11.09
C GLY A 98 6.51 7.45 -10.85
N GLU A 99 7.12 7.23 -9.68
CA GLU A 99 7.67 5.93 -9.31
C GLU A 99 6.53 4.95 -9.03
N VAL A 100 6.48 3.87 -9.78
CA VAL A 100 5.53 2.79 -9.60
C VAL A 100 6.24 1.64 -8.91
N ASN A 101 5.70 1.23 -7.77
CA ASN A 101 6.20 0.11 -7.00
C ASN A 101 5.12 -0.95 -6.84
N GLU A 102 5.53 -2.20 -6.82
CA GLU A 102 4.62 -3.33 -6.64
C GLU A 102 5.10 -4.28 -5.56
N LYS A 103 4.14 -4.85 -4.83
CA LYS A 103 4.37 -5.84 -3.81
C LYS A 103 3.35 -6.95 -3.93
N SER A 104 3.82 -8.18 -4.05
CA SER A 104 2.94 -9.34 -4.06
C SER A 104 3.11 -10.21 -2.82
N THR A 105 2.05 -10.91 -2.46
CA THR A 105 2.04 -11.92 -1.40
C THR A 105 1.13 -13.07 -1.79
N LYS A 106 1.54 -14.30 -1.46
CA LYS A 106 0.75 -15.50 -1.73
C LYS A 106 -0.32 -15.67 -0.65
N ILE A 107 -1.55 -15.86 -1.09
CA ILE A 107 -2.70 -16.17 -0.26
C ILE A 107 -2.94 -17.68 -0.36
N LYS A 108 -2.92 -18.36 0.79
CA LYS A 108 -3.17 -19.80 0.91
C LYS A 108 -4.21 -20.01 2.01
N PRO A 109 -5.50 -20.09 1.66
CA PRO A 109 -6.52 -20.49 2.64
C PRO A 109 -6.22 -21.91 3.12
N LYS A 110 -6.55 -22.17 4.38
CA LYS A 110 -6.59 -23.54 4.89
C LYS A 110 -7.86 -24.20 4.34
N GLY A 111 -7.67 -25.28 3.60
CA GLY A 111 -8.72 -26.29 3.39
C GLY A 111 -9.03 -26.98 4.70
#